data_AF-A0A0F8N5C2-F1
#
_entry.id   AF-A0A0F8N5C2-F1
#
_cell.length_a   1.000
_cell.length_b   1.000
_cell.length_c   1.000
_cell.angle_alpha   90.00
_cell.angle_beta   90.00
_cell.angle_gamma   90.00
#
_symmetry.space_group_name_H-M   'P 1'
#
loop_
_entity.id
_entity.type
_entity.pdbx_description
1 polymer ?
#
loop_
_entity_poly.entity_id
_entity_poly.type
_entity_poly.pdbx_seq_one_letter_code
_entity_poly.pdbx_strand_id
1 'polypeptide(L)'
;MREHFGCFFQMANAKGSKVLIVGNKCYRCGHEWLPTGDTPRVCPRCKSPYWDRPRKSETDSEDNEFEDVVGKVFERLEKVIKNHKDDMSEEDISYELQKMVGDLSPEEQMLLKKKLLEERK
;
A
#
# COMPACT_ATOMS: atom_id res chain seq x y z
N MET A 1 -12.42 -24.02 -70.55
CA MET A 1 -11.15 -23.70 -69.86
C MET A 1 -11.26 -22.32 -69.21
N ARG A 2 -11.40 -22.27 -67.89
CA ARG A 2 -10.83 -21.24 -67.00
C ARG A 2 -11.08 -21.72 -65.58
N GLU A 3 -10.02 -22.29 -65.02
CA GLU A 3 -9.99 -22.92 -63.72
C GLU A 3 -9.93 -21.88 -62.59
N HIS A 4 -10.48 -22.32 -61.47
CA HIS A 4 -10.40 -21.81 -60.11
C HIS A 4 -9.20 -20.90 -59.77
N PHE A 5 -9.50 -19.68 -59.32
CA PHE A 5 -8.70 -19.02 -58.27
C PHE A 5 -9.64 -18.46 -57.22
N GLY A 6 -10.31 -19.38 -56.51
CA GLY A 6 -10.89 -19.06 -55.22
C GLY A 6 -9.75 -18.76 -54.25
N CYS A 7 -9.51 -17.48 -53.98
CA CYS A 7 -8.67 -17.08 -52.85
C CYS A 7 -9.49 -17.33 -51.58
N PHE A 8 -9.54 -18.59 -51.16
CA PHE A 8 -10.14 -19.03 -49.92
C PHE A 8 -9.18 -18.60 -48.80
N PHE A 9 -9.25 -17.31 -48.45
CA PHE A 9 -8.47 -16.71 -47.39
C PHE A 9 -8.99 -17.27 -46.07
N GLN A 10 -8.39 -18.38 -45.66
CA GLN A 10 -8.78 -19.13 -44.47
C GLN A 10 -8.51 -18.25 -43.24
N MET A 11 -9.58 -17.77 -42.62
CA MET A 11 -9.54 -17.05 -41.35
C MET A 11 -9.00 -17.99 -40.27
N ALA A 12 -7.72 -17.88 -39.98
CA ALA A 12 -7.13 -18.50 -38.79
C ALA A 12 -7.75 -17.85 -37.55
N ASN A 13 -8.52 -18.65 -36.80
CA ASN A 13 -9.03 -18.28 -35.47
C ASN A 13 -7.85 -18.13 -34.49
N ALA A 14 -7.26 -16.94 -34.41
CA ALA A 14 -6.27 -16.61 -33.41
C ALA A 14 -6.96 -16.43 -32.04
N LYS A 15 -6.86 -17.44 -31.17
CA LYS A 15 -7.29 -17.33 -29.78
C LYS A 15 -6.18 -16.66 -28.97
N GLY A 16 -6.27 -15.35 -28.77
CA GLY A 16 -5.40 -14.62 -27.85
C GLY A 16 -5.81 -14.81 -26.38
N SER A 17 -4.85 -14.71 -25.46
CA SER A 17 -5.09 -14.66 -24.00
C SER A 17 -5.07 -13.21 -23.49
N LYS A 18 -5.88 -12.91 -22.47
CA LYS A 18 -5.85 -11.59 -21.81
C LYS A 18 -4.58 -11.47 -20.96
N VAL A 19 -3.87 -10.37 -21.11
CA VAL A 19 -2.68 -10.02 -20.31
C VAL A 19 -2.83 -8.61 -19.74
N LEU A 20 -2.27 -8.37 -18.56
CA LEU A 20 -2.18 -7.03 -17.97
C LEU A 20 -0.84 -6.41 -18.34
N ILE A 21 -0.85 -5.15 -18.78
CA ILE A 21 0.35 -4.38 -19.13
C ILE A 21 0.47 -3.22 -18.16
N VAL A 22 1.66 -3.05 -17.58
CA VAL A 22 1.95 -1.93 -16.67
C VAL A 22 2.08 -0.64 -17.50
N GLY A 23 1.21 0.33 -17.22
CA GLY A 23 1.24 1.66 -17.82
C GLY A 23 1.86 2.71 -16.89
N ASN A 24 2.19 3.88 -17.45
CA ASN A 24 2.66 5.04 -16.69
C ASN A 24 1.50 6.00 -16.43
N LYS A 25 1.52 6.64 -15.26
CA LYS A 25 0.58 7.71 -14.87
C LYS A 25 1.36 8.89 -14.31
N CYS A 26 1.04 10.09 -14.80
CA CYS A 26 1.70 11.31 -14.34
C CYS A 26 1.06 11.86 -13.06
N TYR A 27 1.82 11.95 -11.95
CA TYR A 27 1.39 12.59 -10.69
C TYR A 27 1.09 14.10 -10.81
N ARG A 28 1.48 14.75 -11.90
CA ARG A 28 1.28 16.21 -12.10
C ARG A 28 0.00 16.54 -12.85
N CYS A 29 -0.28 15.81 -13.93
CA CYS A 29 -1.40 16.10 -14.83
C CYS A 29 -2.39 14.93 -14.99
N GLY A 30 -2.14 13.80 -14.33
CA GLY A 30 -3.00 12.60 -14.39
C GLY A 30 -2.98 11.88 -15.74
N HIS A 31 -2.14 12.27 -16.70
CA HIS A 31 -2.07 11.61 -17.99
C HIS A 31 -1.58 10.17 -17.85
N GLU A 32 -2.21 9.25 -18.57
CA GLU A 32 -1.89 7.82 -18.60
C GLU A 32 -1.41 7.42 -19.99
N TRP A 33 -0.33 6.64 -20.06
CA TRP A 33 0.23 6.16 -21.32
C TRP A 33 0.95 4.82 -21.16
N LEU A 34 1.00 4.04 -22.23
CA LEU A 34 1.75 2.79 -22.27
C LEU A 34 3.21 3.09 -22.66
N PRO A 35 4.22 2.55 -21.93
CA PRO A 35 5.61 2.67 -22.34
C PRO A 35 5.88 1.82 -23.58
N THR A 36 6.58 2.39 -24.56
CA THR A 36 7.05 1.71 -25.78
C THR A 36 8.54 1.36 -25.75
N GLY A 37 9.17 1.41 -24.57
CA GLY A 37 10.61 1.16 -24.37
C GLY A 37 11.04 1.51 -22.94
N ASP A 38 12.20 2.14 -22.81
CA ASP A 38 12.75 2.57 -21.52
C ASP A 38 11.84 3.56 -20.76
N THR A 39 12.04 3.63 -19.45
CA THR A 39 11.30 4.55 -18.56
C THR A 39 11.42 5.99 -19.08
N PRO A 40 10.28 6.68 -19.32
CA PRO A 40 10.32 8.02 -19.88
C PRO A 40 10.92 9.00 -18.87
N ARG A 41 11.81 9.88 -19.33
CA ARG A 41 12.39 10.93 -18.46
C ARG A 41 11.40 12.07 -18.15
N VAL A 42 10.40 12.25 -19.00
CA VAL A 42 9.42 13.35 -18.90
C VAL A 42 8.03 12.88 -19.27
N CYS A 43 7.00 13.51 -18.67
CA CYS A 43 5.62 13.28 -19.09
C CYS A 43 5.41 13.77 -20.54
N PRO A 44 4.83 12.96 -21.44
CA PRO A 44 4.60 13.37 -22.82
C PRO A 44 3.60 14.53 -22.94
N ARG A 45 2.64 14.63 -22.00
CA ARG A 45 1.60 15.67 -21.97
C ARG A 45 2.08 17.01 -21.39
N CYS A 46 2.56 17.03 -20.14
CA CYS A 46 2.91 18.28 -19.44
C CYS A 46 4.42 18.59 -19.42
N LYS A 47 5.26 17.72 -20.02
CA LYS A 47 6.72 17.83 -20.04
C LYS A 47 7.40 17.87 -18.67
N SER A 48 6.67 17.53 -17.60
CA SER A 48 7.25 17.49 -16.26
C SER A 48 8.23 16.30 -16.13
N PRO A 49 9.44 16.51 -15.61
CA PRO A 49 10.37 15.42 -15.27
C PRO A 49 9.95 14.68 -14.00
N TYR A 50 9.10 15.28 -13.15
CA TYR A 50 8.62 14.71 -11.89
C TYR A 50 7.28 14.00 -12.06
N TRP A 51 7.11 13.32 -13.19
CA TRP A 51 5.85 12.67 -13.54
C TRP A 51 5.62 11.40 -12.72
N ASP A 52 6.69 10.75 -12.27
CA ASP A 52 6.78 9.50 -11.52
C ASP A 52 6.82 9.70 -10.01
N ARG A 53 6.88 10.95 -9.55
CA ARG A 53 6.97 11.28 -8.12
C ARG A 53 5.71 11.97 -7.63
N PRO A 54 5.08 11.46 -6.55
CA PRO A 54 4.02 12.20 -5.89
C PRO A 54 4.53 13.57 -5.41
N ARG A 55 3.60 14.52 -5.25
CA ARG A 55 3.93 15.74 -4.50
C ARG A 55 4.11 15.30 -3.04
N LYS A 56 5.11 15.85 -2.34
CA LYS A 56 5.11 15.80 -0.87
C LYS A 56 3.84 16.53 -0.43
N SER A 57 2.76 15.79 -0.23
CA SER A 57 1.62 16.31 0.52
C SER A 57 2.04 16.27 1.98
N GLU A 58 1.52 17.22 2.75
CA GLU A 58 1.73 17.30 4.21
C GLU A 58 1.21 16.05 4.94
N THR A 59 0.57 15.11 4.24
CA THR A 59 0.00 13.86 4.76
C THR A 59 1.00 12.74 4.99
N ASP A 60 2.30 12.92 4.65
CA ASP A 60 3.34 12.01 5.14
C ASP A 60 3.43 12.03 6.70
N SER A 61 2.70 12.92 7.39
CA SER A 61 2.56 12.89 8.86
C SER A 61 1.38 12.05 9.38
N GLU A 62 0.37 11.73 8.59
CA GLU A 62 -0.86 11.10 9.12
C GLU A 62 -0.72 9.58 9.31
N ASP A 63 0.10 8.91 8.51
CA ASP A 63 0.47 7.50 8.74
C ASP A 63 1.65 7.36 9.73
N ASN A 64 2.37 8.46 10.02
CA ASN A 64 3.45 8.49 11.01
C ASN A 64 2.96 8.76 12.44
N GLU A 65 1.75 9.26 12.63
CA GLU A 65 1.21 9.53 13.97
C GLU A 65 0.80 8.24 14.68
N PHE A 66 0.21 7.28 13.96
CA PHE A 66 -0.13 5.99 14.54
C PHE A 66 1.11 5.14 14.87
N GLU A 67 2.11 5.12 13.98
CA GLU A 67 3.36 4.39 14.20
C GLU A 67 4.17 4.98 15.37
N ASP A 68 4.11 6.29 15.60
CA ASP A 68 4.72 6.94 16.77
C ASP A 68 4.00 6.56 18.08
N VAL A 69 2.66 6.52 18.08
CA VAL A 69 1.87 6.10 19.25
C VAL A 69 2.12 4.62 19.57
N VAL A 70 2.08 3.75 18.55
CA VAL A 70 2.36 2.32 18.72
C VAL A 70 3.80 2.10 19.17
N GLY A 71 4.77 2.81 18.60
CA GLY A 71 6.17 2.75 19.01
C GLY A 71 6.38 3.09 20.49
N LYS A 72 5.72 4.14 20.99
CA LYS A 72 5.76 4.53 22.42
C LYS A 72 5.19 3.44 23.34
N VAL A 73 4.08 2.82 22.94
CA VAL A 73 3.46 1.73 23.71
C VAL A 73 4.37 0.51 23.74
N PHE A 74 4.93 0.11 22.60
CA PHE A 74 5.84 -1.04 22.52
C PHE A 74 7.13 -0.83 23.32
N GLU A 75 7.78 0.34 23.22
CA GLU A 75 9.00 0.61 23.98
C GLU A 75 8.76 0.55 25.50
N ARG A 76 7.60 1.02 25.96
CA ARG A 76 7.20 0.95 27.36
C ARG A 76 6.93 -0.50 27.78
N LEU A 77 6.29 -1.28 26.93
CA LEU A 77 6.02 -2.70 27.17
C LEU A 77 7.31 -3.53 27.24
N GLU A 78 8.25 -3.31 26.32
CA GLU A 78 9.56 -3.98 26.32
C GLU A 78 10.35 -3.67 27.60
N LYS A 79 10.28 -2.44 28.11
CA LYS A 79 10.92 -2.06 29.39
C LYS A 79 10.31 -2.81 30.58
N VAL A 80 8.99 -2.98 30.61
CA VAL A 80 8.30 -3.74 31.66
C VAL A 80 8.71 -5.22 31.59
N ILE A 81 8.66 -5.82 30.40
CA ILE A 81 9.06 -7.22 30.19
C ILE A 81 10.53 -7.46 30.56
N LYS A 82 11.43 -6.53 30.22
CA LYS A 82 12.87 -6.68 30.48
C LYS A 82 13.24 -6.51 31.96
N ASN A 83 12.50 -5.68 32.70
CA ASN A 83 12.74 -5.46 34.13
C ASN A 83 12.17 -6.59 34.99
N HIS A 84 11.16 -7.32 34.50
CA HIS A 84 10.61 -8.50 35.14
C HIS A 84 11.18 -9.78 34.50
N LYS A 85 12.44 -10.08 34.81
CA LYS A 85 13.00 -11.40 34.57
C LYS A 85 12.29 -12.42 35.46
N ASP A 86 11.44 -13.22 34.82
CA ASP A 86 11.05 -14.60 35.17
C ASP A 86 9.87 -14.87 36.13
N ASP A 87 9.07 -13.89 36.59
CA ASP A 87 7.93 -14.18 37.50
C ASP A 87 6.66 -13.29 37.29
N MET A 88 6.43 -12.72 36.11
CA MET A 88 5.13 -12.04 35.85
C MET A 88 4.09 -13.05 35.36
N SER A 89 3.01 -13.19 36.14
CA SER A 89 1.85 -13.99 35.75
C SER A 89 1.17 -13.40 34.50
N GLU A 90 0.44 -14.24 33.76
CA GLU A 90 -0.32 -13.78 32.58
C GLU A 90 -1.34 -12.70 32.96
N GLU A 91 -1.87 -12.75 34.18
CA GLU A 91 -2.77 -11.76 34.75
C GLU A 91 -2.10 -10.39 34.95
N ASP A 92 -0.85 -10.37 35.44
CA ASP A 92 -0.10 -9.13 35.65
C ASP A 92 0.27 -8.45 34.32
N ILE A 93 0.58 -9.25 33.30
CA ILE A 93 0.85 -8.77 31.94
C ILE A 93 -0.41 -8.13 31.35
N SER A 94 -1.56 -8.80 31.48
CA SER A 94 -2.84 -8.28 31.01
C SER A 94 -3.22 -6.96 31.71
N TYR A 95 -2.99 -6.86 33.02
CA TYR A 95 -3.27 -5.65 33.79
C TYR A 95 -2.42 -4.46 33.34
N GLU A 96 -1.11 -4.66 33.17
CA GLU A 96 -0.22 -3.59 32.70
C GLU A 96 -0.52 -3.18 31.24
N LEU A 97 -0.92 -4.12 30.37
CA LEU A 97 -1.41 -3.79 29.03
C LEU A 97 -2.67 -2.95 29.07
N GLN A 98 -3.67 -3.32 29.89
CA GLN A 98 -4.91 -2.55 30.02
C GLN A 98 -4.67 -1.15 30.57
N LYS A 99 -3.75 -1.02 31.52
CA LYS A 99 -3.34 0.26 32.11
C LYS A 99 -2.66 1.16 31.08
N MET A 100 -1.76 0.61 30.26
CA MET A 100 -1.11 1.37 29.18
C MET A 100 -2.09 1.81 28.09
N VAL A 101 -3.07 0.97 27.73
CA VAL A 101 -4.13 1.35 26.78
C VAL A 101 -5.09 2.38 27.39
N GLY A 102 -5.32 2.32 28.70
CA GLY A 102 -6.15 3.28 29.44
C GLY A 102 -5.53 4.69 29.52
N ASP A 103 -4.20 4.80 29.48
CA ASP A 103 -3.48 6.08 29.42
C ASP A 103 -3.59 6.78 28.04
N LEU A 104 -4.08 6.09 27.00
CA LEU A 104 -4.29 6.66 25.66
C LEU A 104 -5.54 7.54 25.60
N SER A 105 -5.51 8.56 24.75
CA SER A 105 -6.68 9.40 24.48
C SER A 105 -7.84 8.58 23.90
N PRO A 106 -9.11 9.03 24.08
CA PRO A 106 -10.27 8.32 23.54
C PRO A 106 -10.20 8.10 22.01
N GLU A 107 -9.57 9.01 21.28
CA GLU A 107 -9.39 8.94 19.83
C GLU A 107 -8.39 7.84 19.43
N GLU A 108 -7.27 7.74 20.15
CA GLU A 108 -6.26 6.70 19.96
C GLU A 108 -6.82 5.31 20.27
N GLN A 109 -7.61 5.18 21.34
CA GLN A 109 -8.30 3.93 21.67
C GLN A 109 -9.27 3.49 20.57
N MET A 110 -10.00 4.44 19.96
CA MET A 110 -10.91 4.16 18.85
C MET A 110 -10.16 3.70 17.60
N LEU A 111 -9.03 4.34 17.29
CA LEU A 111 -8.21 4.01 16.12
C LEU A 111 -7.58 2.62 16.25
N LEU A 112 -7.05 2.28 17.43
CA LEU A 112 -6.51 0.95 17.72
C LEU A 112 -7.58 -0.13 17.57
N LYS A 113 -8.77 0.11 18.13
CA LYS A 113 -9.91 -0.82 18.01
C LYS A 113 -10.36 -1.02 16.56
N LYS A 114 -10.34 0.03 15.74
CA LYS A 114 -10.69 -0.04 14.32
C LYS A 114 -9.70 -0.91 13.53
N LYS A 115 -8.39 -0.70 13.70
CA LYS A 115 -7.35 -1.49 13.01
C LYS A 115 -7.40 -2.98 13.38
N LEU A 116 -7.57 -3.32 14.67
CA LEU A 116 -7.73 -4.71 15.11
C LEU A 116 -8.94 -5.43 14.48
N LEU A 117 -10.01 -4.69 14.17
CA LEU A 117 -11.20 -5.23 13.49
C LEU A 117 -11.00 -5.39 11.97
N GLU A 118 -10.10 -4.62 11.37
CA GLU A 118 -9.75 -4.70 9.95
C GLU A 118 -8.80 -5.87 9.68
N GLU A 119 -7.82 -6.12 10.54
CA GLU A 119 -6.87 -7.25 10.42
C GLU A 119 -7.52 -8.64 10.64
N ARG A 120 -8.70 -8.68 11.27
CA ARG A 120 -9.46 -9.92 11.51
C ARG A 120 -10.36 -10.33 10.31
N LYS A 121 -10.51 -9.47 9.28
CA LYS A 121 -11.35 -9.74 8.09
C LYS A 121 -10.54 -10.32 6.94
#